data_AF-A0A961D2B5-F1
#
_entry.id   AF-A0A961D2B5-F1
#
_cell.length_a   1.000
_cell.length_b   1.000
_cell.length_c   1.000
_cell.angle_alpha   90.00
_cell.angle_beta   90.00
_cell.angle_gamma   90.00
#
_symmetry.space_group_name_H-M   'P 1'
#
loop_
_entity.id
_entity.type
_entity.pdbx_description
1 polymer ?
#
loop_
_entity_poly.entity_id
_entity_poly.type
_entity_poly.pdbx_seq_one_letter_code
_entity_poly.pdbx_strand_id
1 'polypeptide(L)'
;MGERMSAEDAEGEGTAQGADELRLSPSETLAHNSAMRISGAARRDDPGSKTQRALASIVLGFELIVVVLIGLTIFGLGLLEPRELGLWIAGGLALVCVAALALMRVGRAGIWIGWIAHALMLATGFILLPALVVGAIFTALWIYCMVKGARIDRDRVAWLAAQEPVS
;
A
#
# COMPACT_ATOMS: atom_id res chain seq x y z
N MET A 1 42.83 -53.01 21.33
CA MET A 1 41.61 -52.86 22.15
C MET A 1 41.58 -51.42 22.67
N GLY A 2 41.43 -50.49 21.75
CA GLY A 2 41.44 -49.05 21.97
C GLY A 2 40.59 -48.41 20.88
N GLU A 3 40.05 -47.24 21.18
CA GLU A 3 39.47 -46.28 20.23
C GLU A 3 38.02 -46.53 19.74
N ARG A 4 37.09 -46.80 20.67
CA ARG A 4 35.64 -46.59 20.46
C ARG A 4 34.99 -45.81 21.61
N MET A 5 35.69 -44.81 22.15
CA MET A 5 35.20 -44.00 23.28
C MET A 5 35.27 -42.50 22.97
N SER A 6 35.10 -42.09 21.70
CA SER A 6 35.35 -40.69 21.32
C SER A 6 34.38 -40.08 20.30
N ALA A 7 33.34 -40.81 19.86
CA ALA A 7 32.40 -40.30 18.86
C ALA A 7 31.04 -39.93 19.47
N GLU A 8 30.47 -40.77 20.34
CA GLU A 8 29.12 -40.54 20.92
C GLU A 8 29.12 -39.45 22.01
N ASP A 9 30.18 -39.32 22.82
CA ASP A 9 30.26 -38.28 23.86
C ASP A 9 30.45 -36.86 23.26
N ALA A 10 31.10 -36.76 22.10
CA ALA A 10 31.29 -35.49 21.39
C ALA A 10 30.01 -34.99 20.69
N GLU A 11 29.14 -35.91 20.26
CA GLU A 11 27.82 -35.56 19.69
C GLU A 11 26.80 -35.16 20.77
N GLY A 12 26.91 -35.72 21.98
CA GLY A 12 26.05 -35.37 23.12
C GLY A 12 26.31 -33.97 23.69
N GLU A 13 27.57 -33.52 23.73
CA GLU A 13 27.93 -32.18 24.23
C GLU A 13 27.60 -31.06 23.23
N GLY A 14 27.78 -31.31 21.92
CA GLY A 14 27.51 -30.30 20.89
C GLY A 14 26.02 -29.94 20.72
N THR A 15 25.12 -30.88 21.00
CA THR A 15 23.66 -30.66 20.89
C THR A 15 23.09 -29.90 22.08
N ALA A 16 23.62 -30.13 23.29
CA ALA A 16 23.24 -29.38 24.49
C ALA A 16 23.81 -27.95 24.48
N GLN A 17 25.02 -27.77 23.96
CA GLN A 17 25.68 -26.46 23.86
C GLN A 17 25.04 -25.56 22.79
N GLY A 18 24.63 -26.15 21.65
CA GLY A 18 23.88 -25.42 20.61
C GLY A 18 22.49 -24.94 21.07
N ALA A 19 21.84 -25.67 21.98
CA ALA A 19 20.54 -25.27 22.53
C ALA A 19 20.63 -24.10 23.53
N ASP A 20 21.76 -23.96 24.23
CA ASP A 20 22.02 -22.83 25.14
C ASP A 20 22.60 -21.60 24.40
N GLU A 21 23.35 -21.81 23.32
CA GLU A 21 23.87 -20.75 22.44
C GLU A 21 22.75 -20.06 21.63
N LEU A 22 21.63 -20.76 21.37
CA LEU A 22 20.43 -20.24 20.71
C LEU A 22 19.40 -19.60 21.67
N ARG A 23 19.75 -19.36 22.94
CA ARG A 23 18.93 -18.54 23.85
C ARG A 23 19.28 -17.07 23.67
N LEU A 24 18.48 -16.37 22.86
CA LEU A 24 18.61 -14.92 22.65
C LEU A 24 18.71 -14.20 24.00
N SER A 25 19.80 -13.44 24.17
CA SER A 25 20.00 -12.61 25.36
C SER A 25 18.81 -11.64 25.56
N PRO A 26 18.45 -11.25 26.79
CA PRO A 26 17.39 -10.28 27.04
C PRO A 26 17.54 -8.99 26.23
N SER A 27 18.78 -8.55 26.01
CA SER A 27 19.09 -7.38 25.18
C SER A 27 18.88 -7.64 23.68
N GLU A 28 19.10 -8.86 23.22
CA GLU A 28 18.93 -9.29 21.83
C GLU A 28 17.45 -9.48 21.49
N THR A 29 16.66 -10.02 22.42
CA THR A 29 15.19 -10.05 22.33
C THR A 29 14.62 -8.63 22.32
N LEU A 30 15.16 -7.73 23.14
CA LEU A 30 14.74 -6.32 23.17
C LEU A 30 15.13 -5.59 21.88
N ALA A 31 16.33 -5.84 21.36
CA ALA A 31 16.82 -5.32 20.09
C ALA A 31 15.98 -5.84 18.91
N HIS A 32 15.64 -7.13 18.93
CA HIS A 32 14.78 -7.75 17.93
C HIS A 32 13.37 -7.15 17.94
N ASN A 33 12.78 -6.98 19.13
CA ASN A 33 11.47 -6.35 19.29
C ASN A 33 11.49 -4.87 18.89
N SER A 34 12.53 -4.12 19.23
CA SER A 34 12.66 -2.71 18.84
C SER A 34 12.93 -2.56 17.35
N ALA A 35 13.71 -3.43 16.73
CA ALA A 35 13.90 -3.50 15.28
C ALA A 35 12.58 -3.80 14.56
N MET A 36 11.76 -4.75 15.06
CA MET A 36 10.41 -5.00 14.52
C MET A 36 9.47 -3.80 14.66
N ARG A 37 9.61 -3.01 15.73
CA ARG A 37 8.79 -1.79 15.91
C ARG A 37 9.25 -0.64 15.01
N ILE A 38 10.56 -0.47 14.82
CA ILE A 38 11.16 0.57 13.97
C ILE A 38 10.90 0.30 12.48
N SER A 39 10.99 -0.96 12.05
CA SER A 39 10.65 -1.38 10.69
C SER A 39 9.14 -1.38 10.41
N GLY A 40 8.31 -1.06 11.40
CA GLY A 40 6.86 -0.93 11.26
C GLY A 40 6.08 -2.24 11.22
N ALA A 41 6.73 -3.39 11.42
CA ALA A 41 6.09 -4.72 11.44
C ALA A 41 5.02 -4.86 12.54
N ALA A 42 5.06 -4.02 13.58
CA ALA A 42 4.07 -4.01 14.65
C ALA A 42 2.73 -3.35 14.27
N ARG A 43 2.63 -2.64 13.13
CA ARG A 43 1.32 -2.24 12.61
C ARG A 43 0.71 -3.48 11.97
N ARG A 44 -0.45 -3.91 12.47
CA ARG A 44 -1.31 -4.93 11.84
C ARG A 44 -1.79 -4.42 10.47
N ASP A 45 -0.89 -4.30 9.53
CA ASP A 45 -1.22 -4.13 8.13
C ASP A 45 -1.64 -5.50 7.65
N ASP A 46 -2.93 -5.67 7.37
CA ASP A 46 -3.49 -6.86 6.73
C ASP A 46 -2.57 -7.26 5.54
N PRO A 47 -1.81 -8.37 5.65
CA PRO A 47 -0.87 -8.79 4.62
C PRO A 47 -1.55 -8.94 3.26
N GLY A 48 -2.87 -9.19 3.26
CA GLY A 48 -3.71 -9.34 2.08
C GLY A 48 -4.13 -8.05 1.37
N SER A 49 -3.63 -6.86 1.74
CA SER A 49 -3.97 -5.61 1.03
C SER A 49 -2.81 -4.63 0.78
N LYS A 50 -1.55 -5.04 1.01
CA LYS A 50 -0.40 -4.13 0.91
C LYS A 50 -0.13 -3.67 -0.51
N THR A 51 -0.10 -4.58 -1.48
CA THR A 51 0.16 -4.25 -2.89
C THR A 51 -0.99 -3.43 -3.46
N GLN A 52 -2.23 -3.84 -3.17
CA GLN A 52 -3.42 -3.14 -3.63
C GLN A 52 -3.43 -1.68 -3.15
N ARG A 53 -3.14 -1.43 -1.87
CA ARG A 53 -3.10 -0.07 -1.31
C ARG A 53 -1.98 0.78 -1.90
N ALA A 54 -0.79 0.20 -2.12
CA ALA A 54 0.32 0.90 -2.73
C ALA A 54 -0.02 1.37 -4.15
N LEU A 55 -0.51 0.47 -5.00
CA LEU A 55 -0.94 0.79 -6.36
C LEU A 55 -2.04 1.86 -6.37
N ALA A 56 -3.03 1.73 -5.49
CA ALA A 56 -4.12 2.68 -5.39
C ALA A 56 -3.66 4.07 -4.93
N SER A 57 -2.66 4.15 -4.04
CA SER A 57 -2.08 5.41 -3.62
C SER A 57 -1.33 6.13 -4.75
N ILE A 58 -0.66 5.36 -5.63
CA ILE A 58 0.02 5.90 -6.81
C ILE A 58 -1.00 6.49 -7.78
N VAL A 59 -2.10 5.76 -8.05
CA VAL A 59 -3.18 6.24 -8.93
C VAL A 59 -3.77 7.56 -8.42
N LEU A 60 -4.13 7.63 -7.13
CA LEU A 60 -4.64 8.86 -6.51
C LEU A 60 -3.62 10.00 -6.48
N GLY A 61 -2.33 9.70 -6.32
CA GLY A 61 -1.28 10.71 -6.32
C GLY A 61 -1.13 11.37 -7.70
N PHE A 62 -1.18 10.58 -8.77
CA PHE A 62 -1.20 11.12 -10.14
C PHE A 62 -2.51 11.83 -10.46
N GLU A 63 -3.65 11.29 -10.03
CA GLU A 63 -4.96 11.92 -10.16
C GLU A 63 -4.95 13.35 -9.60
N LEU A 64 -4.38 13.54 -8.41
CA LEU A 64 -4.24 14.87 -7.79
C LEU A 64 -3.50 15.86 -8.71
N ILE A 65 -2.42 15.40 -9.37
CA ILE A 65 -1.67 16.23 -10.32
C ILE A 65 -2.55 16.57 -11.53
N VAL A 66 -3.24 15.58 -12.10
CA VAL A 66 -4.11 15.79 -13.26
C VAL A 66 -5.23 16.77 -12.93
N VAL A 67 -5.86 16.67 -11.76
CA VAL A 67 -6.93 17.57 -11.29
C VAL A 67 -6.45 19.02 -11.24
N VAL A 68 -5.25 19.27 -10.71
CA VAL A 68 -4.65 20.61 -10.68
C VAL A 68 -4.42 21.14 -12.09
N LEU A 69 -3.89 20.30 -12.99
CA LEU A 69 -3.65 20.68 -14.38
C LEU A 69 -4.95 20.97 -15.14
N ILE A 70 -6.01 20.19 -14.93
CA ILE A 70 -7.34 20.45 -15.50
C ILE A 70 -7.89 21.78 -14.99
N GLY A 71 -7.80 22.05 -13.68
CA GLY A 71 -8.21 23.33 -13.11
C GLY A 71 -7.51 24.52 -13.75
N LEU A 72 -6.18 24.43 -13.88
CA LEU A 72 -5.37 25.45 -14.53
C LEU A 72 -5.73 25.60 -16.01
N THR A 73 -6.07 24.50 -16.69
CA THR A 73 -6.51 24.51 -18.09
C THR A 73 -7.86 25.21 -18.25
N ILE A 74 -8.84 24.88 -17.40
CA ILE A 74 -10.17 25.54 -17.38
C ILE A 74 -10.02 27.04 -17.11
N PHE A 75 -9.21 27.40 -16.12
CA PHE A 75 -8.92 28.79 -15.77
C PHE A 75 -8.19 29.53 -16.90
N GLY A 76 -7.16 28.92 -17.48
CA GLY A 76 -6.33 29.51 -18.54
C GLY A 76 -7.08 29.68 -19.86
N LEU A 77 -8.01 28.78 -20.16
CA LEU A 77 -8.90 28.87 -21.32
C LEU A 77 -10.13 29.77 -21.07
N GLY A 78 -10.41 30.16 -19.81
CA GLY A 78 -11.56 31.00 -19.46
C GLY A 78 -12.90 30.34 -19.76
N LEU A 79 -13.02 29.02 -19.61
CA LEU A 79 -14.21 28.26 -20.02
C LEU A 79 -15.43 28.44 -19.11
N LEU A 80 -15.25 29.01 -17.93
CA LEU A 80 -16.30 29.25 -16.95
C LEU A 80 -16.37 30.74 -16.61
N GLU A 81 -17.58 31.25 -16.42
CA GLU A 81 -17.81 32.56 -15.81
C GLU A 81 -18.48 32.40 -14.45
N PRO A 82 -17.90 32.94 -13.35
CA PRO A 82 -16.59 33.60 -13.26
C PRO A 82 -15.40 32.64 -13.40
N ARG A 83 -14.30 33.13 -14.00
CA ARG A 83 -13.09 32.36 -14.37
C ARG A 83 -12.47 31.55 -13.23
N GLU A 84 -12.56 32.08 -12.01
CA GLU A 84 -12.01 31.48 -10.80
C GLU A 84 -12.74 30.20 -10.36
N LEU A 85 -13.92 29.92 -10.90
CA LEU A 85 -14.62 28.64 -10.71
C LEU A 85 -13.75 27.44 -11.09
N GLY A 86 -12.92 27.55 -12.14
CA GLY A 86 -12.00 26.47 -12.52
C GLY A 86 -11.01 26.12 -11.40
N LEU A 87 -10.53 27.12 -10.66
CA LEU A 87 -9.62 26.94 -9.53
C LEU A 87 -10.35 26.38 -8.30
N TRP A 88 -11.58 26.82 -8.04
CA TRP A 88 -12.41 26.29 -6.96
C TRP A 88 -12.76 24.81 -7.17
N ILE A 89 -13.13 24.43 -8.40
CA ILE A 89 -13.42 23.04 -8.77
C ILE A 89 -12.17 22.17 -8.56
N ALA A 90 -11.02 22.61 -9.07
CA ALA A 90 -9.78 21.85 -8.92
C ALA A 90 -9.30 21.79 -7.47
N GLY A 91 -9.43 22.88 -6.70
CA GLY A 91 -9.11 22.89 -5.27
C GLY A 91 -10.01 21.94 -4.47
N GLY A 92 -11.32 21.94 -4.75
CA GLY A 92 -12.27 21.01 -4.13
C GLY A 92 -11.96 19.55 -4.48
N LEU A 93 -11.68 19.27 -5.75
CA LEU A 93 -11.35 17.92 -6.21
C LEU A 93 -9.99 17.43 -5.70
N ALA A 94 -9.02 18.33 -5.58
CA ALA A 94 -7.74 18.06 -4.94
C ALA A 94 -7.90 17.72 -3.44
N LEU A 95 -8.75 18.45 -2.72
CA LEU A 95 -9.07 18.15 -1.32
C LEU A 95 -9.70 16.75 -1.18
N VAL A 96 -10.61 16.37 -2.09
CA VAL A 96 -11.19 15.02 -2.12
C VAL A 96 -10.11 13.97 -2.37
N CYS A 97 -9.17 14.20 -3.29
CA CYS A 97 -8.06 13.29 -3.54
C CYS A 97 -7.14 13.13 -2.30
N VAL A 98 -6.85 14.23 -1.60
CA VAL A 98 -6.08 14.20 -0.35
C VAL A 98 -6.84 13.46 0.75
N ALA A 99 -8.15 13.70 0.88
CA ALA A 99 -9.00 12.96 1.81
C ALA A 99 -9.03 11.46 1.48
N ALA A 100 -9.08 11.11 0.19
CA ALA A 100 -8.98 9.73 -0.30
C ALA A 100 -7.68 9.07 0.14
N LEU A 101 -6.55 9.76 -0.07
CA LEU A 101 -5.21 9.31 0.33
C LEU A 101 -5.11 9.13 1.86
N ALA A 102 -5.68 10.05 2.63
CA ALA A 102 -5.70 9.99 4.08
C ALA A 102 -6.55 8.80 4.57
N LEU A 103 -7.75 8.61 4.03
CA LEU A 103 -8.64 7.52 4.43
C LEU A 103 -8.18 6.15 3.94
N MET A 104 -7.41 6.07 2.86
CA MET A 104 -6.80 4.81 2.42
C MET A 104 -5.85 4.22 3.47
N ARG A 105 -5.30 5.07 4.36
CA ARG A 105 -4.49 4.63 5.51
C ARG A 105 -5.32 4.09 6.67
N VAL A 106 -6.63 4.36 6.72
CA VAL A 106 -7.47 4.09 7.90
C VAL A 106 -8.36 2.83 7.72
N GLY A 107 -8.59 2.34 6.50
CA GLY A 107 -9.29 1.07 6.30
C GLY A 107 -9.93 0.86 4.93
N ARG A 108 -10.91 -0.07 4.86
CA ARG A 108 -11.68 -0.39 3.64
C ARG A 108 -12.51 0.78 3.10
N ALA A 109 -12.72 1.83 3.91
CA ALA A 109 -13.43 3.05 3.50
C ALA A 109 -12.71 3.83 2.39
N GLY A 110 -11.40 3.64 2.22
CA GLY A 110 -10.63 4.31 1.15
C GLY A 110 -11.11 3.95 -0.26
N ILE A 111 -11.67 2.76 -0.47
CA ILE A 111 -12.17 2.32 -1.79
C ILE A 111 -13.39 3.16 -2.21
N TRP A 112 -14.31 3.44 -1.28
CA TRP A 112 -15.51 4.22 -1.56
C TRP A 112 -15.18 5.67 -1.92
N ILE A 113 -14.23 6.29 -1.22
CA ILE A 113 -13.80 7.66 -1.54
C ILE A 113 -13.05 7.72 -2.87
N GLY A 114 -12.24 6.71 -3.22
CA GLY A 114 -11.61 6.65 -4.55
C GLY A 114 -12.64 6.67 -5.68
N TRP A 115 -13.75 5.95 -5.53
CA TRP A 115 -14.86 6.02 -6.48
C TRP A 115 -15.50 7.40 -6.56
N ILE A 116 -15.66 8.10 -5.43
CA ILE A 116 -16.17 9.48 -5.41
C ILE A 116 -15.21 10.41 -6.15
N ALA A 117 -13.90 10.29 -5.92
CA ALA A 117 -12.88 11.09 -6.61
C ALA A 117 -12.95 10.87 -8.13
N HIS A 118 -13.02 9.62 -8.59
CA HIS A 118 -13.17 9.30 -10.02
C HIS A 118 -14.49 9.80 -10.61
N ALA A 119 -15.60 9.68 -9.88
CA ALA A 119 -16.89 10.19 -10.34
C ALA A 119 -16.85 11.73 -10.54
N LEU A 120 -16.24 12.45 -9.60
CA LEU A 120 -16.08 13.90 -9.70
C LEU A 120 -15.11 14.30 -10.83
N MET A 121 -14.05 13.53 -11.03
CA MET A 121 -13.14 13.71 -12.16
C MET A 121 -13.86 13.53 -13.49
N LEU A 122 -14.61 12.44 -13.65
CA LEU A 122 -15.40 12.20 -14.86
C LEU A 122 -16.45 13.28 -15.07
N ALA A 123 -17.06 13.80 -13.99
CA ALA A 123 -17.96 14.94 -14.06
C ALA A 123 -17.27 16.20 -14.62
N THR A 124 -16.00 16.43 -14.25
CA THR A 124 -15.19 17.53 -14.81
C THR A 124 -14.91 17.34 -16.30
N GLY A 125 -14.83 16.09 -16.77
CA GLY A 125 -14.68 15.74 -18.17
C GLY A 125 -15.80 16.21 -19.10
N PHE A 126 -17.00 16.53 -18.59
CA PHE A 126 -18.06 17.12 -19.39
C PHE A 126 -17.77 18.57 -19.80
N ILE A 127 -16.92 19.28 -19.05
CA ILE A 127 -16.45 20.63 -19.40
C ILE A 127 -15.38 20.55 -20.48
N LEU A 128 -14.48 19.57 -20.34
CA LEU A 128 -13.34 19.35 -21.22
C LEU A 128 -13.29 17.88 -21.64
N LEU A 129 -13.68 17.58 -22.88
CA LEU A 129 -13.65 16.22 -23.40
C LEU A 129 -12.27 15.54 -23.24
N PRO A 130 -11.12 16.22 -23.40
CA PRO A 130 -9.81 15.62 -23.10
C PRO A 130 -9.66 15.19 -21.63
N ALA A 131 -10.22 15.95 -20.69
CA ALA A 131 -10.23 15.58 -19.27
C ALA A 131 -11.09 14.33 -19.01
N LEU A 132 -12.18 14.14 -19.76
CA LEU A 132 -12.97 12.90 -19.70
C LEU A 132 -12.15 11.68 -20.11
N VAL A 133 -11.39 11.78 -21.20
CA VAL A 133 -10.53 10.69 -21.69
C VAL A 133 -9.48 10.32 -20.63
N VAL A 134 -8.82 11.33 -20.06
CA VAL A 134 -7.83 11.10 -18.99
C VAL A 134 -8.48 10.48 -17.76
N GLY A 135 -9.60 11.03 -17.29
CA GLY A 135 -10.35 10.50 -16.16
C GLY A 135 -10.83 9.05 -16.37
N ALA A 136 -11.24 8.71 -17.60
CA ALA A 136 -11.64 7.35 -17.94
C ALA A 136 -10.46 6.37 -17.87
N ILE A 137 -9.29 6.74 -18.38
CA ILE A 137 -8.06 5.92 -18.29
C ILE A 137 -7.67 5.71 -16.83
N PHE A 138 -7.67 6.78 -16.03
CA PHE A 138 -7.35 6.71 -14.61
C PHE A 138 -8.35 5.85 -13.81
N THR A 139 -9.63 5.95 -14.13
CA THR A 139 -10.68 5.11 -13.54
C THR A 139 -10.49 3.64 -13.92
N ALA A 140 -10.16 3.35 -15.19
CA ALA A 140 -9.85 1.99 -15.62
C ALA A 140 -8.61 1.44 -14.92
N LEU A 141 -7.56 2.26 -14.76
CA LEU A 141 -6.36 1.91 -14.02
C LEU A 141 -6.67 1.63 -12.55
N TRP A 142 -7.52 2.43 -11.91
CA TRP A 142 -8.00 2.20 -10.55
C TRP A 142 -8.67 0.84 -10.40
N ILE A 143 -9.64 0.52 -11.28
CA ILE A 143 -10.33 -0.78 -11.27
C ILE A 143 -9.32 -1.91 -11.46
N TYR A 144 -8.39 -1.77 -12.40
CA TYR A 144 -7.33 -2.74 -12.64
C TYR A 144 -6.47 -2.96 -11.38
N CYS A 145 -6.02 -1.89 -10.72
CA CYS A 145 -5.25 -1.95 -9.48
C CYS A 145 -6.02 -2.62 -8.34
N MET A 146 -7.34 -2.38 -8.22
CA MET A 146 -8.18 -3.05 -7.24
C MET A 146 -8.27 -4.56 -7.49
N VAL A 147 -8.54 -4.97 -8.72
CA VAL A 147 -8.73 -6.39 -9.07
C VAL A 147 -7.40 -7.16 -9.01
N LYS A 148 -6.35 -6.61 -9.63
CA LYS A 148 -5.04 -7.27 -9.73
C LYS A 148 -4.25 -7.17 -8.44
N GLY A 149 -4.30 -6.03 -7.75
CA GLY A 149 -3.69 -5.87 -6.43
C GLY A 149 -4.25 -6.88 -5.44
N ALA A 150 -5.59 -7.04 -5.39
CA ALA A 150 -6.21 -8.04 -4.54
C ALA A 150 -5.83 -9.48 -4.91
N ARG A 151 -5.63 -9.77 -6.20
CA ARG A 151 -5.17 -11.09 -6.64
C ARG A 151 -3.73 -11.35 -6.20
N ILE A 152 -2.82 -10.41 -6.44
CA ILE A 152 -1.41 -10.51 -6.03
C ILE A 152 -1.30 -10.67 -4.52
N ASP A 153 -2.08 -9.89 -3.76
CA ASP A 153 -2.05 -9.98 -2.31
C ASP A 153 -2.61 -11.33 -1.80
N ARG A 154 -3.65 -11.90 -2.42
CA ARG A 154 -4.11 -13.26 -2.11
C ARG A 154 -3.07 -14.33 -2.41
N ASP A 155 -2.44 -14.25 -3.57
CA ASP A 155 -1.41 -15.20 -3.99
C ASP A 155 -0.21 -15.14 -3.03
N ARG A 156 0.15 -13.94 -2.58
CA ARG A 156 1.21 -13.71 -1.58
C ARG A 156 0.87 -14.29 -0.22
N VAL A 157 -0.37 -14.13 0.25
CA VAL A 157 -0.83 -14.72 1.52
C VAL A 157 -0.78 -16.25 1.46
N ALA A 158 -1.22 -16.85 0.36
CA ALA A 158 -1.15 -18.30 0.16
C ALA A 158 0.30 -18.83 0.15
N TRP A 159 1.21 -18.11 -0.50
CA TRP A 159 2.64 -18.45 -0.52
C TRP A 159 3.30 -18.34 0.87
N LEU A 160 2.93 -17.35 1.68
CA LEU A 160 3.40 -17.22 3.06
C LEU A 160 2.86 -18.35 3.95
N ALA A 161 1.57 -18.70 3.83
CA ALA A 161 0.97 -19.80 4.57
C ALA A 161 1.58 -21.18 4.23
N ALA A 162 2.08 -21.35 3.01
CA ALA A 162 2.79 -22.57 2.60
C ALA A 162 4.23 -22.66 3.13
N GLN A 163 4.80 -21.57 3.66
CA GLN A 163 6.17 -21.48 4.19
C GLN A 163 6.25 -21.33 5.71
N GLU A 164 5.11 -21.35 6.43
CA GLU A 164 5.12 -21.70 7.85
C GLU A 164 4.93 -23.22 7.96
N PRO A 165 5.98 -24.06 7.79
CA PRO A 165 5.91 -25.42 8.25
C PRO A 165 5.70 -25.39 9.76
N VAL A 166 4.66 -26.08 10.20
CA VAL A 166 4.27 -26.33 11.59
C VAL A 166 5.52 -26.58 12.44
N SER A 167 5.88 -25.62 13.27
CA SER A 167 6.77 -25.81 14.42
C SER A 167 5.97 -26.15 15.66
#